data_AF-A0A7C1V5M9-F1
#
_entry.id   AF-A0A7C1V5M9-F1
#
_cell.length_a   1.000
_cell.length_b   1.000
_cell.length_c   1.000
_cell.angle_alpha   90.00
_cell.angle_beta   90.00
_cell.angle_gamma   90.00
#
_symmetry.space_group_name_H-M   'P 1'
#
loop_
_entity.id
_entity.type
_entity.pdbx_description
1 polymer ?
#
loop_
_entity_poly.entity_id
_entity_poly.type
_entity_poly.pdbx_seq_one_letter_code
_entity_poly.pdbx_strand_id
1 'polypeptide(L)'
;MKTSTIYLVLLMVGLYLLSGSCNNRKSPEPTTHPSQNTETGMGTENNPSGVITVADQVIYDVEIINPNPNDQWTSECLSSLDHEVLVNFVFDGLYSERFLAFDIFDGTSISTKTIRIMEENGDFSRELIGKFQFKEIWVLDTLNMSYSKKVMEIRMGTQVFQDDSTVSGYEPLLRVVL
;
A
#
# COMPACT_ATOMS: atom_id res chain seq x y z
N MET A 1 -2.27 35.30 50.72
CA MET A 1 -3.71 34.97 50.75
C MET A 1 -4.45 35.70 49.62
N LYS A 2 -4.44 35.15 48.39
CA LYS A 2 -5.35 35.51 47.28
C LYS A 2 -5.34 34.37 46.24
N THR A 3 -5.89 33.21 46.56
CA THR A 3 -5.98 32.05 45.64
C THR A 3 -7.29 31.28 45.75
N SER A 4 -8.33 31.83 46.41
CA SER A 4 -9.54 31.04 46.73
C SER A 4 -10.82 31.45 45.97
N THR A 5 -10.78 32.46 45.09
CA THR A 5 -12.01 32.98 44.45
C THR A 5 -12.13 32.66 42.95
N ILE A 6 -11.10 32.09 42.33
CA ILE A 6 -11.11 31.78 40.89
C ILE A 6 -11.75 30.40 40.60
N TYR A 7 -11.69 29.45 41.54
CA TYR A 7 -12.27 28.12 41.36
C TYR A 7 -13.81 28.07 41.47
N LEU A 8 -14.46 29.09 42.03
CA LEU A 8 -15.91 29.10 42.20
C LEU A 8 -16.66 29.58 40.94
N VAL A 9 -16.00 30.29 40.03
CA VAL A 9 -16.62 30.78 38.78
C VAL A 9 -16.53 29.75 37.65
N LEU A 10 -15.53 28.87 37.66
CA LEU A 10 -15.36 27.81 36.66
C LEU A 10 -16.29 26.60 36.85
N LEU A 11 -16.92 26.44 38.02
CA LEU A 11 -17.85 25.33 38.29
C LEU A 11 -19.29 25.61 37.86
N MET A 12 -19.65 26.87 37.56
CA MET A 12 -21.01 27.26 37.14
C MET A 12 -21.20 27.34 35.61
N VAL A 13 -20.12 27.21 34.82
CA VAL A 13 -20.21 27.15 33.34
C VAL A 13 -20.35 25.69 32.85
N GLY A 14 -20.06 24.71 33.70
CA GLY A 14 -20.13 23.27 33.38
C GLY A 14 -21.52 22.63 33.38
N LEU A 15 -22.60 23.34 33.74
CA LEU A 15 -23.94 22.76 33.84
C LEU A 15 -24.96 23.22 32.77
N TYR A 16 -24.57 24.06 31.81
CA TYR A 16 -25.49 24.59 30.79
C TYR A 16 -25.34 23.97 29.37
N LEU A 17 -24.59 22.88 29.21
CA LEU A 17 -24.45 22.17 27.92
C LEU A 17 -25.09 20.77 27.89
N LEU A 18 -26.11 20.53 28.73
CA LEU A 18 -26.93 19.31 28.69
C LEU A 18 -28.43 19.64 28.65
N SER A 19 -28.88 20.30 27.58
CA SER A 19 -30.31 20.37 27.22
C SER A 19 -30.52 20.85 25.77
N GLY A 20 -29.89 20.14 24.83
CA GLY A 20 -30.15 20.28 23.39
C GLY A 20 -31.21 19.28 22.90
N SER A 21 -32.47 19.65 23.10
CA SER A 21 -33.72 19.19 22.47
C SER A 21 -33.66 18.06 21.41
N CYS A 22 -34.31 16.93 21.72
CA CYS A 22 -34.74 15.92 20.75
C CYS A 22 -35.74 16.54 19.77
N ASN A 23 -35.34 16.70 18.50
CA ASN A 23 -36.21 17.20 17.46
C ASN A 23 -36.98 16.02 16.83
N ASN A 24 -38.31 16.05 16.99
CA ASN A 24 -39.26 15.15 16.33
C ASN A 24 -39.20 15.31 14.80
N ARG A 25 -38.42 14.47 14.12
CA ARG A 25 -38.66 14.19 12.69
C ARG A 25 -39.60 13.00 12.59
N LYS A 26 -40.80 13.26 12.07
CA LYS A 26 -41.73 12.23 11.61
C LYS A 26 -40.99 11.29 10.66
N SER A 27 -40.96 10.01 11.01
CA SER A 27 -40.52 8.93 10.12
C SER A 27 -41.39 8.94 8.87
N PRO A 28 -40.80 8.97 7.66
CA PRO A 28 -41.51 8.54 6.48
C PRO A 28 -41.83 7.05 6.62
N GLU A 29 -43.04 6.70 6.23
CA GLU A 29 -43.61 5.36 6.14
C GLU A 29 -42.75 4.46 5.22
N PRO A 30 -42.62 3.14 5.49
CA PRO A 30 -41.84 2.26 4.64
C PRO A 30 -42.56 2.10 3.30
N THR A 31 -42.04 2.74 2.27
CA THR A 31 -42.51 2.51 0.90
C THR A 31 -41.93 1.19 0.43
N THR A 32 -42.79 0.17 0.42
CA THR A 32 -42.57 -1.10 -0.26
C THR A 32 -42.34 -0.81 -1.75
N HIS A 33 -41.08 -0.76 -2.17
CA HIS A 33 -40.72 -0.80 -3.59
C HIS A 33 -39.96 -2.10 -3.90
N PRO A 34 -40.27 -2.69 -5.06
CA PRO A 34 -40.06 -4.10 -5.37
C PRO A 34 -38.58 -4.45 -5.53
N SER A 35 -38.28 -5.69 -5.14
CA SER A 35 -37.05 -6.42 -5.44
C SER A 35 -36.60 -6.17 -6.88
N GLN A 36 -35.55 -5.36 -7.05
CA GLN A 36 -34.72 -5.42 -8.25
C GLN A 36 -33.56 -6.35 -7.94
N ASN A 37 -33.77 -7.61 -8.31
CA ASN A 37 -32.72 -8.58 -8.52
C ASN A 37 -31.75 -7.98 -9.56
N THR A 38 -30.67 -7.36 -9.09
CA THR A 38 -29.48 -7.21 -9.92
C THR A 38 -28.59 -8.37 -9.53
N GLU A 39 -28.86 -9.52 -10.17
CA GLU A 39 -27.89 -10.57 -10.33
C GLU A 39 -26.69 -9.97 -11.08
N THR A 40 -25.75 -9.38 -10.34
CA THR A 40 -24.38 -9.34 -10.83
C THR A 40 -23.90 -10.76 -10.64
N GLY A 41 -24.09 -11.56 -11.69
CA GLY A 41 -23.65 -12.94 -11.75
C GLY A 41 -22.20 -13.00 -11.31
N MET A 42 -21.98 -13.52 -10.12
CA MET A 42 -20.79 -14.28 -9.80
C MET A 42 -20.79 -15.40 -10.83
N GLY A 43 -20.11 -15.14 -11.95
CA GLY A 43 -19.83 -16.13 -12.97
C GLY A 43 -18.95 -17.20 -12.34
N THR A 44 -19.54 -18.11 -11.58
CA THR A 44 -19.08 -19.48 -11.52
C THR A 44 -19.36 -20.06 -12.91
N GLU A 45 -18.56 -19.63 -13.90
CA GLU A 45 -18.24 -20.54 -14.98
C GLU A 45 -17.70 -21.79 -14.29
N ASN A 46 -18.33 -22.92 -14.57
CA ASN A 46 -17.87 -24.23 -14.14
C ASN A 46 -16.48 -24.43 -14.76
N ASN A 47 -15.45 -23.91 -14.12
CA ASN A 47 -14.08 -24.03 -14.58
C ASN A 47 -13.64 -25.44 -14.22
N PRO A 48 -13.60 -26.39 -15.18
CA PRO A 48 -13.29 -27.80 -14.87
C PRO A 48 -11.86 -27.96 -14.33
N SER A 49 -11.03 -26.91 -14.47
CA SER A 49 -9.70 -26.84 -13.86
C SER A 49 -9.71 -26.65 -12.34
N GLY A 50 -10.82 -26.18 -11.75
CA GLY A 50 -10.89 -25.81 -10.34
C GLY A 50 -10.03 -24.60 -9.95
N VAL A 51 -9.48 -23.88 -10.94
CA VAL A 51 -8.72 -22.65 -10.76
C VAL A 51 -9.63 -21.43 -10.87
N ILE A 52 -9.59 -20.56 -9.88
CA ILE A 52 -10.41 -19.35 -9.79
C ILE A 52 -9.47 -18.14 -9.69
N THR A 53 -9.55 -17.23 -10.64
CA THR A 53 -8.92 -15.90 -10.52
C THR A 53 -9.75 -15.08 -9.53
N VAL A 54 -9.17 -14.82 -8.35
CA VAL A 54 -9.83 -14.04 -7.29
C VAL A 54 -9.68 -12.54 -7.55
N ALA A 55 -8.53 -12.16 -8.11
CA ALA A 55 -8.28 -10.81 -8.58
C ALA A 55 -7.33 -10.87 -9.78
N ASP A 56 -7.72 -10.22 -10.87
CA ASP A 56 -6.92 -10.05 -12.08
C ASP A 56 -5.92 -8.89 -11.96
N GLN A 57 -6.15 -7.98 -11.00
CA GLN A 57 -5.21 -6.92 -10.66
C GLN A 57 -5.39 -6.45 -9.20
N VAL A 58 -4.33 -6.60 -8.40
CA VAL A 58 -4.20 -5.92 -7.10
C VAL A 58 -2.95 -5.05 -7.13
N ILE A 59 -3.09 -3.77 -6.75
CA ILE A 59 -1.97 -2.83 -6.68
C ILE A 59 -1.87 -2.30 -5.25
N TYR A 60 -0.68 -2.40 -4.66
CA TYR A 60 -0.44 -1.95 -3.29
C TYR A 60 1.04 -1.65 -3.05
N ASP A 61 1.29 -0.76 -2.09
CA ASP A 61 2.64 -0.40 -1.65
C ASP A 61 3.06 -1.28 -0.46
N VAL A 62 4.34 -1.62 -0.44
CA VAL A 62 5.01 -2.34 0.64
C VAL A 62 6.31 -1.62 0.96
N GLU A 63 6.46 -1.23 2.22
CA GLU A 63 7.76 -0.79 2.73
C GLU A 63 8.65 -2.01 2.90
N ILE A 64 9.88 -1.91 2.41
CA ILE A 64 10.89 -2.98 2.50
C ILE A 64 12.10 -2.55 3.34
N ILE A 65 12.04 -1.34 3.90
CA ILE A 65 12.91 -0.81 4.96
C ILE A 65 11.97 -0.10 5.94
N ASN A 66 12.19 -0.24 7.24
CA ASN A 66 11.44 0.54 8.23
C ASN A 66 11.92 2.01 8.20
N PRO A 67 11.08 2.99 7.76
CA PRO A 67 11.49 4.39 7.70
C PRO A 67 11.55 5.07 9.08
N ASN A 68 10.94 4.48 10.10
CA ASN A 68 10.89 5.01 11.46
C ASN A 68 11.35 3.95 12.48
N PRO A 69 12.55 4.08 13.07
CA PRO A 69 13.07 3.08 14.01
C PRO A 69 12.22 2.92 15.28
N ASN A 70 11.30 3.85 15.58
CA ASN A 70 10.36 3.75 16.70
C ASN A 70 9.06 3.02 16.32
N ASP A 71 8.83 2.74 15.04
CA ASP A 71 7.71 1.91 14.58
C ASP A 71 8.06 0.43 14.76
N GLN A 72 7.63 -0.12 15.90
CA GLN A 72 7.84 -1.52 16.22
C GLN A 72 7.04 -2.46 15.31
N TRP A 73 5.87 -2.03 14.82
CA TRP A 73 5.03 -2.88 13.97
C TRP A 73 5.69 -3.12 12.63
N THR A 74 6.17 -2.06 11.98
CA THR A 74 6.92 -2.19 10.72
C THR A 74 8.21 -2.99 10.92
N SER A 75 8.90 -2.82 12.06
CA SER A 75 10.06 -3.65 12.40
C SER A 75 9.71 -5.15 12.51
N GLU A 76 8.58 -5.48 13.13
CA GLU A 76 8.10 -6.85 13.24
C GLU A 76 7.73 -7.44 11.87
N CYS A 77 6.99 -6.69 11.05
CA CYS A 77 6.62 -7.09 9.69
C CYS A 77 7.83 -7.39 8.80
N LEU A 78 8.93 -6.65 8.98
CA LEU A 78 10.15 -6.77 8.17
C LEU A 78 11.24 -7.61 8.83
N SER A 79 11.00 -8.16 10.03
CA SER A 79 12.02 -8.85 10.83
C SER A 79 12.72 -10.02 10.15
N SER A 80 12.06 -10.65 9.17
CA SER A 80 12.59 -11.78 8.39
C SER A 80 12.81 -11.44 6.92
N LEU A 81 12.64 -10.16 6.54
CA LEU A 81 12.91 -9.72 5.18
C LEU A 81 14.41 -9.58 4.99
N ASP A 82 14.96 -10.33 4.03
CA ASP A 82 16.30 -10.07 3.51
C ASP A 82 16.19 -9.04 2.38
N HIS A 83 16.43 -7.78 2.74
CA HIS A 83 16.32 -6.64 1.82
C HIS A 83 17.29 -6.76 0.65
N GLU A 84 18.54 -7.13 0.92
CA GLU A 84 19.58 -7.25 -0.10
C GLU A 84 19.23 -8.34 -1.10
N VAL A 85 18.79 -9.51 -0.64
CA VAL A 85 18.37 -10.62 -1.52
C VAL A 85 17.19 -10.21 -2.40
N LEU A 86 16.17 -9.54 -1.83
CA LEU A 86 15.00 -9.10 -2.59
C LEU A 86 15.38 -8.07 -3.67
N VAL A 87 16.17 -7.06 -3.31
CA VAL A 87 16.57 -6.02 -4.26
C VAL A 87 17.49 -6.59 -5.33
N ASN A 88 18.48 -7.41 -4.96
CA ASN A 88 19.37 -8.04 -5.94
C ASN A 88 18.64 -8.98 -6.87
N PHE A 89 17.61 -9.72 -6.43
CA PHE A 89 16.77 -10.52 -7.33
C PHE A 89 16.18 -9.69 -8.48
N VAL A 90 15.70 -8.48 -8.18
CA VAL A 90 15.12 -7.56 -9.19
C VAL A 90 16.21 -7.09 -10.16
N PHE A 91 17.33 -6.59 -9.64
CA PHE A 91 18.42 -6.08 -10.47
C PHE A 91 19.10 -7.17 -11.30
N ASP A 92 19.28 -8.37 -10.75
CA ASP A 92 19.80 -9.52 -11.49
C ASP A 92 18.87 -9.90 -12.64
N GLY A 93 17.56 -9.81 -12.45
CA GLY A 93 16.57 -10.00 -13.52
C GLY A 93 16.67 -8.94 -14.61
N LEU A 94 16.83 -7.66 -14.24
CA LEU A 94 17.07 -6.56 -15.18
C LEU A 94 18.38 -6.73 -15.96
N TYR A 95 19.44 -7.15 -15.27
CA TYR A 95 20.78 -7.27 -15.81
C TYR A 95 20.99 -8.51 -16.66
N SER A 96 20.19 -9.55 -16.43
CA SER A 96 20.10 -10.73 -17.28
C SER A 96 19.02 -10.62 -18.36
N GLU A 97 18.40 -9.45 -18.53
CA GLU A 97 17.34 -9.18 -19.51
C GLU A 97 16.11 -10.10 -19.38
N ARG A 98 15.93 -10.73 -18.21
CA ARG A 98 14.72 -11.48 -17.87
C ARG A 98 13.57 -10.55 -17.50
N PHE A 99 13.89 -9.38 -16.93
CA PHE A 99 12.93 -8.34 -16.59
C PHE A 99 13.12 -7.10 -17.47
N LEU A 100 12.04 -6.37 -17.68
CA LEU A 100 12.03 -5.16 -18.50
C LEU A 100 11.84 -3.93 -17.62
N ALA A 101 12.69 -2.91 -17.79
CA ALA A 101 12.57 -1.64 -17.10
C ALA A 101 11.91 -0.56 -17.96
N PHE A 102 11.17 0.30 -17.29
CA PHE A 102 10.51 1.45 -17.86
C PHE A 102 10.55 2.64 -16.90
N ASP A 103 10.50 3.83 -17.47
CA ASP A 103 10.19 5.05 -16.74
C ASP A 103 8.79 4.93 -16.12
N ILE A 104 8.63 5.41 -14.87
CA ILE A 104 7.38 5.27 -14.12
C ILE A 104 6.29 6.19 -14.66
N PHE A 105 6.64 7.35 -15.23
CA PHE A 105 5.70 8.39 -15.61
C PHE A 105 5.24 8.26 -17.06
N ASP A 106 6.17 8.10 -18.00
CA ASP A 106 5.86 8.05 -19.42
C ASP A 106 5.87 6.63 -20.01
N GLY A 107 6.37 5.65 -19.24
CA GLY A 107 6.39 4.24 -19.65
C GLY A 107 7.41 3.92 -20.74
N THR A 108 8.35 4.83 -21.04
CA THR A 108 9.44 4.61 -21.98
C THR A 108 10.36 3.51 -21.47
N SER A 109 10.78 2.60 -22.35
CA SER A 109 11.70 1.53 -21.96
C SER A 109 13.08 2.10 -21.62
N ILE A 110 13.64 1.63 -20.51
CA ILE A 110 14.99 1.98 -20.07
C ILE A 110 15.89 0.77 -20.30
N SER A 111 16.98 0.98 -21.04
CA SER A 111 17.91 -0.10 -21.33
C SER A 111 18.71 -0.51 -20.09
N THR A 112 19.06 -1.79 -19.98
CA THR A 112 19.95 -2.31 -18.93
C THR A 112 21.27 -1.53 -18.83
N LYS A 113 21.82 -1.08 -19.97
CA LYS A 113 23.03 -0.25 -19.99
C LYS A 113 22.80 1.09 -19.29
N THR A 114 21.66 1.73 -19.53
CA THR A 114 21.29 3.00 -18.87
C THR A 114 21.19 2.80 -17.36
N ILE A 115 20.55 1.73 -16.90
CA ILE A 115 20.40 1.43 -15.47
C ILE A 115 21.77 1.24 -14.80
N ARG A 116 22.70 0.55 -15.46
CA ARG A 116 24.09 0.41 -14.96
C ARG A 116 24.78 1.76 -14.82
N ILE A 117 24.65 2.62 -15.82
CA ILE A 117 25.23 3.97 -15.79
C ILE A 117 24.65 4.79 -14.64
N MET A 118 23.32 4.74 -14.44
CA MET A 118 22.65 5.43 -13.33
C MET A 118 23.20 4.96 -11.97
N GLU A 119 23.37 3.65 -11.80
CA GLU A 119 23.93 3.09 -10.56
C GLU A 119 25.41 3.47 -10.37
N GLU A 120 26.22 3.40 -11.44
CA GLU A 120 27.65 3.76 -11.42
C GLU A 120 27.88 5.26 -11.14
N ASN A 121 26.98 6.13 -11.62
CA ASN A 121 27.02 7.56 -11.36
C ASN A 121 26.52 7.93 -9.96
N GLY A 122 25.89 7.00 -9.24
CA GLY A 122 25.27 7.25 -7.95
C GLY A 122 23.93 7.97 -8.04
N ASP A 123 23.24 7.91 -9.18
CA ASP A 123 21.89 8.47 -9.35
C ASP A 123 20.88 7.79 -8.39
N PHE A 124 21.18 6.56 -7.97
CA PHE A 124 20.50 5.87 -6.87
C PHE A 124 21.47 4.89 -6.19
N SER A 125 21.12 4.50 -4.95
CA SER A 125 21.74 3.37 -4.25
C SER A 125 20.69 2.30 -3.98
N ARG A 126 21.04 1.03 -4.22
CA ARG A 126 20.16 -0.12 -3.93
C ARG A 126 19.81 -0.23 -2.45
N GLU A 127 20.72 0.15 -1.58
CA GLU A 127 20.53 0.16 -0.12
C GLU A 127 19.42 1.13 0.31
N LEU A 128 19.14 2.15 -0.51
CA LEU A 128 18.11 3.15 -0.23
C LEU A 128 16.75 2.79 -0.85
N ILE A 129 16.64 1.68 -1.57
CA ILE A 129 15.36 1.25 -2.14
C ILE A 129 14.47 0.74 -1.01
N GLY A 130 13.59 1.60 -0.49
CA GLY A 130 12.82 1.33 0.72
C GLY A 130 11.35 0.99 0.48
N LYS A 131 10.86 1.09 -0.76
CA LYS A 131 9.45 0.82 -1.08
C LYS A 131 9.28 0.17 -2.43
N PHE A 132 8.43 -0.86 -2.47
CA PHE A 132 7.91 -1.46 -3.70
C PHE A 132 6.40 -1.23 -3.80
N GLN A 133 5.94 -0.87 -4.99
CA GLN A 133 4.54 -1.03 -5.36
C GLN A 133 4.42 -2.27 -6.23
N PHE A 134 3.66 -3.25 -5.75
CA PHE A 134 3.40 -4.47 -6.50
C PHE A 134 2.13 -4.33 -7.33
N LYS A 135 2.15 -4.93 -8.51
CA LYS A 135 0.95 -5.28 -9.29
C LYS A 135 0.88 -6.79 -9.42
N GLU A 136 -0.19 -7.38 -8.89
CA GLU A 136 -0.32 -8.84 -8.74
C GLU A 136 -1.61 -9.40 -9.34
N ILE A 137 -1.57 -10.69 -9.69
CA ILE A 137 -2.72 -11.54 -9.97
C ILE A 137 -2.86 -12.55 -8.84
N TRP A 138 -4.07 -12.75 -8.34
CA TRP A 138 -4.37 -13.67 -7.24
C TRP A 138 -5.21 -14.84 -7.73
N VAL A 139 -4.72 -16.06 -7.52
CA VAL A 139 -5.32 -17.29 -8.04
C VAL A 139 -5.52 -18.29 -6.91
N LEU A 140 -6.74 -18.82 -6.83
CA LEU A 140 -7.13 -19.90 -5.92
C LEU A 140 -7.30 -21.20 -6.72
N ASP A 141 -6.53 -22.22 -6.38
CA ASP A 141 -6.73 -23.58 -6.86
C ASP A 141 -7.54 -24.35 -5.81
N THR A 142 -8.82 -24.59 -6.12
CA THR A 142 -9.76 -25.26 -5.22
C THR A 142 -9.59 -26.76 -5.15
N LEU A 143 -8.90 -27.38 -6.12
CA LEU A 143 -8.62 -28.81 -6.11
C LEU A 143 -7.44 -29.12 -5.19
N ASN A 144 -6.39 -28.31 -5.29
CA ASN A 144 -5.19 -28.44 -4.47
C ASN A 144 -5.24 -27.62 -3.17
N MET A 145 -6.34 -26.89 -2.93
CA MET A 145 -6.53 -25.99 -1.78
C MET A 145 -5.37 -25.02 -1.60
N SER A 146 -4.88 -24.47 -2.71
CA SER A 146 -3.72 -23.57 -2.73
C SER A 146 -4.11 -22.18 -3.21
N TYR A 147 -3.45 -21.18 -2.65
CA TYR A 147 -3.64 -19.79 -3.02
C TYR A 147 -2.29 -19.20 -3.40
N SER A 148 -2.23 -18.56 -4.57
CA SER A 148 -1.00 -17.99 -5.11
C SER A 148 -1.21 -16.53 -5.48
N LYS A 149 -0.17 -15.74 -5.21
CA LYS A 149 -0.04 -14.36 -5.67
C LYS A 149 1.11 -14.32 -6.66
N LYS A 150 0.85 -13.79 -7.84
CA LYS A 150 1.86 -13.64 -8.89
C LYS A 150 2.15 -12.18 -9.11
N VAL A 151 3.37 -11.75 -8.78
CA VAL A 151 3.88 -10.41 -9.10
C VAL A 151 4.11 -10.32 -10.60
N MET A 152 3.48 -9.31 -11.22
CA MET A 152 3.60 -9.02 -12.65
C MET A 152 4.47 -7.78 -12.90
N GLU A 153 4.40 -6.81 -11.99
CA GLU A 153 5.17 -5.56 -12.07
C GLU A 153 5.55 -5.10 -10.66
N ILE A 154 6.74 -4.51 -10.55
CA ILE A 154 7.26 -3.85 -9.36
C ILE A 154 7.61 -2.42 -9.74
N ARG A 155 7.12 -1.43 -8.99
CA ARG A 155 7.64 -0.06 -9.06
C ARG A 155 8.47 0.21 -7.82
N MET A 156 9.67 0.72 -8.01
CA MET A 156 10.64 0.94 -6.93
C MET A 156 10.67 2.40 -6.52
N GLY A 157 10.77 2.64 -5.22
CA GLY A 157 10.98 3.96 -4.62
C GLY A 157 12.21 3.98 -3.73
N THR A 158 13.05 4.99 -3.88
CA THR A 158 14.23 5.22 -3.02
C THR A 158 13.89 6.18 -1.90
N GLN A 159 14.39 5.94 -0.69
CA GLN A 159 14.16 6.80 0.47
C GLN A 159 14.81 8.17 0.25
N VAL A 160 14.03 9.23 0.50
CA VAL A 160 14.51 10.60 0.55
C VAL A 160 14.58 11.03 2.01
N PHE A 161 15.70 11.61 2.42
CA PHE A 161 15.95 12.01 3.80
C PHE A 161 15.89 13.52 3.99
N GLN A 162 15.49 13.95 5.18
CA GLN A 162 15.68 15.32 5.68
C GLN A 162 17.07 15.49 6.28
N ASP A 163 17.44 16.73 6.60
CA ASP A 163 18.70 17.09 7.26
C ASP A 163 18.93 16.35 8.60
N ASP A 164 17.85 15.96 9.27
CA ASP A 164 17.88 15.20 10.53
C ASP A 164 17.92 13.67 10.33
N SER A 165 18.15 13.20 9.10
CA SER A 165 18.16 11.78 8.72
C SER A 165 16.82 11.07 8.87
N THR A 166 15.70 11.78 9.02
CA THR A 166 14.36 11.18 8.93
C THR A 166 13.93 11.01 7.47
N VAL A 167 13.24 9.91 7.17
CA VAL A 167 12.67 9.69 5.82
C VAL A 167 11.51 10.65 5.59
N SER A 168 11.60 11.51 4.57
CA SER A 168 10.54 12.43 4.16
C SER A 168 9.57 11.83 3.14
N GLY A 169 10.01 10.82 2.41
CA GLY A 169 9.22 10.19 1.36
C GLY A 169 10.06 9.26 0.50
N TYR A 170 9.55 9.00 -0.70
CA TYR A 170 10.19 8.12 -1.66
C TYR A 170 10.24 8.77 -3.05
N GLU A 171 11.41 8.75 -3.68
CA GLU A 171 11.58 9.17 -5.07
C GLU A 171 11.35 7.96 -6.01
N PRO A 172 10.46 8.08 -7.01
CA PRO A 172 10.22 7.01 -7.98
C PRO A 172 11.49 6.69 -8.78
N LEU A 173 11.86 5.41 -8.83
CA LEU A 173 13.08 4.96 -9.50
C LEU A 173 12.78 4.31 -10.86
N LEU A 174 12.17 3.11 -10.86
CA LEU A 174 11.92 2.33 -12.07
C LEU A 174 10.62 1.53 -11.95
N ARG A 175 9.93 1.33 -13.07
CA ARG A 175 8.90 0.31 -13.25
C ARG A 175 9.52 -0.92 -13.88
N VAL A 176 9.40 -2.07 -13.23
CA VAL A 176 9.98 -3.35 -13.65
C VAL A 176 8.86 -4.34 -13.93
N VAL A 177 8.85 -4.92 -15.13
CA VAL A 177 7.93 -5.99 -15.54
C VAL A 177 8.67 -7.32 -15.49
N LEU A 178 8.08 -8.31 -14.83
CA LEU A 178 8.65 -9.64 -14.55
C LEU A 178 8.26 -10.71 -15.57
#